data_AF-A0A9D7GQV5-F1
#
_entry.id   AF-A0A9D7GQV5-F1
#
_cell.length_a   1.000
_cell.length_b   1.000
_cell.length_c   1.000
_cell.angle_alpha   90.00
_cell.angle_beta   90.00
_cell.angle_gamma   90.00
#
_symmetry.space_group_name_H-M   'P 1'
#
loop_
_entity.id
_entity.type
_entity.pdbx_description
1 polymer ?
#
loop_
_entity_poly.entity_id
_entity_poly.type
_entity_poly.pdbx_seq_one_letter_code
_entity_poly.pdbx_strand_id
1 'polypeptide(L)'
;MTYKIEQIEGIGPHFAERLATAGFARRTTCCPGASDEGRRMMEMRTGISAGQLTTWMHQADLMRVNGIGSEFSQLLEASGIETVRELR
;
A
#
# COMPACT_ATOMS: atom_id res chain seq x y z
N MET A 1 6.00 -13.70 -0.52
CA MET A 1 7.07 -12.69 -0.67
C MET A 1 6.81 -11.54 0.29
N THR A 2 7.76 -11.26 1.18
CA THR A 2 7.69 -10.17 2.17
C THR A 2 8.49 -8.99 1.63
N TYR A 3 7.82 -7.88 1.31
CA TYR A 3 8.45 -6.63 0.89
C TYR A 3 8.33 -5.60 2.00
N LYS A 4 9.32 -4.70 2.10
CA LYS A 4 9.25 -3.57 3.03
C LYS A 4 8.28 -2.54 2.49
N ILE A 5 7.56 -1.85 3.38
CA ILE A 5 6.62 -0.80 2.98
C ILE A 5 7.33 0.36 2.26
N GLU A 6 8.59 0.61 2.61
CA GLU A 6 9.51 1.55 1.94
C GLU A 6 9.76 1.25 0.45
N GLN A 7 9.46 0.02 -0.01
CA GLN A 7 9.62 -0.35 -1.42
C GLN A 7 8.41 0.07 -2.26
N ILE A 8 7.32 0.55 -1.67
CA ILE A 8 6.17 1.04 -2.42
C ILE A 8 6.46 2.47 -2.86
N GLU A 9 6.20 2.76 -4.13
CA GLU A 9 6.48 4.06 -4.71
C GLU A 9 5.65 5.16 -4.03
N GLY A 10 6.31 6.23 -3.57
CA GLY A 10 5.69 7.30 -2.79
C GLY A 10 5.68 7.09 -1.27
N ILE A 11 6.10 5.92 -0.76
CA ILE A 11 6.36 5.74 0.67
C ILE A 11 7.81 6.11 0.97
N GLY A 12 8.03 7.39 1.22
CA GLY A 12 9.31 7.89 1.73
C GLY A 12 9.57 7.48 3.20
N PRO A 13 10.81 7.70 3.69
CA PRO A 13 11.22 7.31 5.06
C PRO A 13 10.33 7.92 6.15
N HIS A 14 9.84 9.15 5.94
CA HIS A 14 8.92 9.80 6.87
C HIS A 14 7.58 9.06 7.04
N PHE A 15 6.99 8.59 5.93
CA PHE A 15 5.74 7.83 5.97
C PHE A 15 5.97 6.40 6.45
N ALA A 16 7.09 5.79 6.07
CA ALA A 16 7.49 4.47 6.55
C ALA A 16 7.63 4.44 8.08
N GLU A 17 8.24 5.46 8.68
CA GLU A 17 8.35 5.57 10.13
C GLU A 17 6.98 5.71 10.80
N ARG A 18 6.10 6.58 10.28
CA ARG A 18 4.72 6.75 10.80
C ARG A 18 3.92 5.45 10.74
N LEU A 19 4.03 4.71 9.62
CA LEU A 19 3.39 3.42 9.44
C LEU A 19 4.00 2.38 10.39
N ALA A 20 5.31 2.38 10.57
CA ALA A 20 5.99 1.49 11.51
C ALA A 20 5.61 1.74 12.97
N THR A 21 5.53 3.01 13.41
CA THR A 21 5.04 3.40 14.75
C THR A 21 3.59 3.00 14.97
N ALA A 22 2.77 3.05 13.91
CA ALA A 22 1.42 2.53 13.93
C ALA A 22 1.35 0.98 13.81
N GLY A 23 2.47 0.28 13.77
CA GLY A 23 2.53 -1.19 13.71
C GLY A 23 2.32 -1.79 12.31
N PHE A 24 2.31 -0.96 11.27
CA PHE A 24 2.10 -1.32 9.86
C PHE A 24 3.42 -1.43 9.08
N ALA A 25 4.48 -1.94 9.71
CA ALA A 25 5.83 -1.94 9.14
C ALA A 25 6.07 -2.92 7.97
N ARG A 26 5.16 -3.89 7.72
CA ARG A 26 5.38 -4.98 6.74
C ARG A 26 4.12 -5.29 5.96
N ARG A 27 4.32 -5.81 4.74
CA ARG A 27 3.29 -6.17 3.75
C ARG A 27 2.09 -6.97 4.30
N THR A 28 2.30 -7.92 5.21
CA THR A 28 1.20 -8.70 5.81
C THR A 28 0.23 -7.85 6.62
N THR A 29 0.67 -6.65 7.00
CA THR A 29 -0.04 -5.75 7.90
C THR A 29 -0.68 -4.57 7.18
N CYS A 30 -0.67 -4.50 5.83
CA CYS A 30 -1.60 -3.63 5.10
C CYS A 30 -3.03 -4.21 5.07
N CYS A 31 -3.22 -5.49 5.45
CA CYS A 31 -4.53 -6.15 5.58
C CYS A 31 -5.61 -5.38 6.36
N PRO A 32 -5.32 -4.59 7.42
CA PRO A 32 -6.33 -3.80 8.11
C PRO A 32 -6.97 -2.77 7.17
N GLY A 33 -6.19 -2.11 6.31
CA GLY A 33 -6.72 -1.15 5.33
C GLY A 33 -7.58 -1.78 4.23
N ALA A 34 -7.61 -3.12 4.09
CA ALA A 34 -8.49 -3.75 3.12
C ALA A 34 -9.99 -3.48 3.40
N SER A 35 -10.32 -3.11 4.64
CA SER A 35 -11.66 -2.63 5.01
C SER A 35 -11.67 -1.11 5.20
N ASP A 36 -12.81 -0.48 4.96
CA ASP A 36 -13.01 0.95 5.22
C ASP A 36 -12.74 1.32 6.68
N GLU A 37 -13.04 0.40 7.60
CA GLU A 37 -12.79 0.60 9.02
C GLU A 37 -11.31 0.59 9.36
N GLY A 38 -10.53 -0.35 8.82
CA GLY A 38 -9.10 -0.34 9.07
C GLY A 38 -8.39 0.78 8.31
N ARG A 39 -8.93 1.27 7.18
CA ARG A 39 -8.47 2.53 6.55
C ARG A 39 -8.68 3.73 7.48
N ARG A 40 -9.87 3.88 8.07
CA ARG A 40 -10.14 4.95 9.04
C ARG A 40 -9.25 4.84 10.28
N MET A 41 -9.00 3.63 10.77
CA MET A 41 -8.09 3.40 11.88
C MET A 41 -6.65 3.78 11.52
N MET A 42 -6.20 3.42 10.30
CA MET A 42 -4.88 3.81 9.79
C MET A 42 -4.78 5.33 9.65
N GLU A 43 -5.80 5.97 9.08
CA GLU A 43 -5.86 7.44 8.94
C GLU A 43 -5.79 8.13 10.30
N MET A 44 -6.55 7.66 11.31
CA MET A 44 -6.49 8.20 12.67
C MET A 44 -5.13 7.99 13.35
N ARG A 45 -4.51 6.82 13.18
CA ARG A 45 -3.26 6.46 13.89
C ARG A 45 -2.03 7.05 13.22
N THR A 46 -2.03 7.09 11.89
CA THR A 46 -0.89 7.54 11.11
C THR A 46 -1.01 9.00 10.75
N GLY A 47 -2.22 9.56 10.61
CA GLY A 47 -2.50 10.89 10.08
C GLY A 47 -2.32 11.00 8.56
N ILE A 48 -2.42 9.88 7.85
CA ILE A 48 -2.28 9.78 6.39
C ILE A 48 -3.69 9.67 5.80
N SER A 49 -3.96 10.37 4.70
CA SER A 49 -5.29 10.38 4.11
C SER A 49 -5.72 8.99 3.64
N ALA A 50 -7.01 8.69 3.77
CA ALA A 50 -7.58 7.42 3.29
C ALA A 50 -7.30 7.16 1.80
N GLY A 51 -7.25 8.21 0.97
CA GLY A 51 -6.91 8.10 -0.45
C GLY A 51 -5.48 7.62 -0.68
N GLN A 52 -4.50 8.24 0.00
CA GLN A 52 -3.10 7.86 -0.11
C GLN A 52 -2.84 6.44 0.40
N LEU A 53 -3.50 6.06 1.50
CA LEU A 53 -3.47 4.69 2.00
C LEU A 53 -4.06 3.69 0.98
N THR A 54 -5.10 4.08 0.23
CA THR A 54 -5.74 3.25 -0.79
C THR A 54 -4.80 3.00 -1.97
N THR A 55 -4.18 4.04 -2.53
CA THR A 55 -3.18 3.90 -3.61
C THR A 55 -2.04 2.96 -3.21
N TRP A 56 -1.48 3.12 -2.00
CA TRP A 56 -0.41 2.24 -1.53
C TRP A 56 -0.86 0.79 -1.36
N MET A 57 -2.12 0.54 -1.01
CA MET A 57 -2.67 -0.81 -0.96
C MET A 57 -2.83 -1.42 -2.35
N HIS A 58 -3.33 -0.67 -3.32
CA HIS A 58 -3.42 -1.11 -4.72
C HIS A 58 -2.03 -1.50 -5.25
N GLN A 59 -1.04 -0.61 -5.05
CA GLN A 59 0.35 -0.90 -5.42
C GLN A 59 0.90 -2.15 -4.72
N ALA A 60 0.64 -2.29 -3.41
CA ALA A 60 1.08 -3.46 -2.64
C ALA A 60 0.42 -4.78 -3.11
N ASP A 61 -0.84 -4.72 -3.56
CA ASP A 61 -1.58 -5.86 -4.10
C ASP A 61 -1.04 -6.26 -5.49
N LEU A 62 -0.80 -5.30 -6.37
CA LEU A 62 -0.20 -5.53 -7.69
C LEU A 62 1.20 -6.12 -7.60
N MET A 63 2.03 -5.64 -6.67
CA MET A 63 3.37 -6.19 -6.39
C MET A 63 3.33 -7.63 -5.86
N ARG A 64 2.16 -8.28 -5.71
CA ARG A 64 2.04 -9.71 -5.36
C ARG A 64 2.32 -10.60 -6.56
N VAL A 65 2.12 -10.06 -7.76
CA VAL A 65 2.41 -10.76 -9.00
C VAL A 65 3.92 -10.76 -9.23
N ASN A 66 4.49 -11.93 -9.48
CA ASN A 66 5.91 -12.04 -9.78
C ASN A 66 6.24 -11.23 -11.04
N GLY A 67 7.25 -10.36 -10.93
CA GLY A 67 7.67 -9.47 -12.01
C GLY A 67 7.11 -8.05 -11.95
N ILE A 68 6.14 -7.76 -11.07
CA ILE A 68 5.64 -6.40 -10.86
C ILE A 68 6.40 -5.73 -9.70
N GLY A 69 7.25 -4.77 -10.05
CA GLY A 69 7.95 -3.87 -9.11
C GLY A 69 7.13 -2.64 -8.71
N SER A 70 7.73 -1.74 -7.94
CA SER A 70 7.07 -0.52 -7.43
C SER A 70 6.68 0.46 -8.53
N GLU A 71 7.57 0.70 -9.49
CA GLU A 71 7.30 1.61 -10.61
C GLU A 71 6.20 1.07 -11.51
N PHE A 72 6.22 -0.24 -11.79
CA PHE A 72 5.15 -0.89 -12.56
C PHE A 72 3.82 -0.88 -11.82
N SER A 73 3.81 -1.11 -10.50
CA SER A 73 2.56 -1.07 -9.73
C SER A 73 1.96 0.33 -9.66
N GLN A 74 2.80 1.37 -9.61
CA GLN A 74 2.34 2.76 -9.73
C GLN A 74 1.73 3.05 -11.11
N LEU A 75 2.38 2.63 -12.19
CA LEU A 75 1.86 2.85 -13.55
C LEU A 75 0.53 2.14 -13.78
N LEU A 76 0.39 0.91 -13.26
CA LEU A 76 -0.85 0.15 -13.33
C LEU A 76 -1.96 0.84 -12.55
N GLU A 77 -1.71 1.29 -11.33
CA GLU A 77 -2.68 2.03 -10.53
C GLU A 77 -3.09 3.35 -11.20
N ALA A 78 -2.13 4.11 -11.72
CA ALA A 78 -2.39 5.33 -12.49
C ALA A 78 -3.16 5.07 -13.80
N SER A 79 -3.10 3.84 -14.32
CA SER A 79 -3.89 3.39 -15.48
C SER A 79 -5.29 2.90 -15.10
N GLY A 80 -5.66 2.98 -13.82
CA GLY A 80 -6.94 2.52 -13.28
C GLY A 80 -6.99 1.02 -12.98
N ILE A 81 -5.85 0.33 -12.96
CA ILE A 81 -5.74 -1.07 -12.56
C ILE A 81 -5.44 -1.11 -11.07
N GLU A 82 -6.43 -1.43 -10.26
CA GLU A 82 -6.33 -1.33 -8.80
C GLU A 82 -6.04 -2.69 -8.14
N THR A 83 -6.41 -3.79 -8.80
CA THR A 83 -6.30 -5.14 -8.24
C THR A 83 -5.70 -6.15 -9.20
N VAL A 84 -5.15 -7.25 -8.64
CA VAL A 84 -4.62 -8.37 -9.44
C VAL A 84 -5.70 -9.00 -10.35
N ARG A 85 -6.99 -8.87 -10.00
CA ARG A 85 -8.10 -9.45 -10.79
C ARG A 85 -8.28 -8.78 -12.14
N GLU A 86 -7.81 -7.54 -12.26
CA GLU A 86 -7.93 -6.72 -13.48
C GLU A 86 -6.80 -7.00 -14.48
N LEU A 87 -5.75 -7.74 -14.09
CA LEU A 87 -4.60 -8.11 -14.93
C LEU A 87 -4.85 -9.31 -15.88
N ARG A 88 -6.09 -9.53 -16.33
CA ARG A 88 -6.46 -10.71 -17.14
C ARG A 88 -6.10 -10.60 -18.62
#